data_AF-A0A8T4JR95-F1
#
_entry.id   AF-A0A8T4JR95-F1
#
_cell.length_a   1.000
_cell.length_b   1.000
_cell.length_c   1.000
_cell.angle_alpha   90.00
_cell.angle_beta   90.00
_cell.angle_gamma   90.00
#
_symmetry.space_group_name_H-M   'P 1'
#
loop_
_entity.id
_entity.type
_entity.pdbx_description
1 polymer ?
#
loop_
_entity_poly.entity_id
_entity_poly.type
_entity_poly.pdbx_seq_one_letter_code
_entity_poly.pdbx_strand_id
1 'polypeptide(L)'
;MRLLHFLSEFTIPLIIFYIVGYGLLQKKNVYESFISGAREGMEIVVRILPTLTGLMVGTGVLRASGLLDFLGDHLGMLLERVQVPGALVPLIILRMFSSSAATGLCLDIFQQYGPDSQIGMITSIMMGCTETIFYTMSVYFMTAKVKNTRYTLPGALAATFAGIAASIFLAGKMTG
;
A
#
# COMPACT_ATOMS: atom_id res chain seq x y z
N MET A 1 8.60 20.29 -11.91
CA MET A 1 7.45 19.49 -12.38
C MET A 1 7.68 18.85 -13.76
N ARG A 2 7.91 19.58 -14.86
CA ARG A 2 8.10 18.99 -16.21
C ARG A 2 9.20 17.92 -16.32
N LEU A 3 10.37 18.16 -15.70
CA LEU A 3 11.47 17.17 -15.71
C LEU A 3 11.11 15.89 -14.94
N LEU A 4 10.41 16.00 -13.81
CA LEU A 4 9.96 14.86 -13.02
C LEU A 4 8.90 14.03 -13.75
N HIS A 5 7.94 14.70 -14.40
CA HIS A 5 6.96 14.02 -15.25
C HIS A 5 7.63 13.30 -16.42
N PHE A 6 8.57 13.96 -17.10
CA PHE A 6 9.34 13.34 -18.18
C PHE A 6 10.10 12.08 -17.72
N LEU A 7 10.78 12.15 -16.56
CA LEU A 7 11.47 10.98 -15.98
C LEU A 7 10.49 9.86 -15.61
N SER A 8 9.34 10.20 -15.03
CA SER A 8 8.31 9.23 -14.64
C SER A 8 7.73 8.50 -15.85
N GLU A 9 7.37 9.22 -16.91
CA GLU A 9 6.85 8.64 -18.15
C GLU A 9 7.89 7.74 -18.84
N PHE A 10 9.17 8.11 -18.77
CA PHE A 10 10.25 7.37 -19.42
C PHE A 10 10.72 6.15 -18.62
N THR A 11 10.32 6.02 -17.35
CA THR A 11 10.76 4.93 -16.46
C THR A 11 10.33 3.56 -16.97
N ILE A 12 9.06 3.40 -17.39
CA ILE A 12 8.55 2.11 -17.86
C ILE A 12 9.27 1.65 -19.14
N PRO A 13 9.37 2.48 -20.21
CA PRO A 13 10.14 2.12 -21.40
C PRO A 13 11.60 1.77 -21.10
N LEU A 14 12.26 2.54 -20.22
CA LEU A 14 13.66 2.26 -19.83
C LEU A 14 13.83 0.89 -19.20
N ILE A 15 12.94 0.51 -18.28
CA ILE A 15 12.98 -0.79 -17.60
C ILE A 15 12.79 -1.91 -18.62
N ILE A 16 11.83 -1.77 -19.54
CA ILE A 16 11.60 -2.77 -20.60
C ILE A 16 12.85 -2.91 -21.48
N PHE A 17 13.41 -1.79 -21.94
CA PHE A 17 14.61 -1.79 -22.78
C PHE A 17 15.80 -2.40 -22.06
N TYR A 18 15.97 -2.11 -20.77
CA TYR A 18 17.00 -2.69 -19.92
C TYR A 18 16.86 -4.20 -19.80
N ILE A 19 15.67 -4.72 -19.48
CA ILE A 19 15.42 -6.16 -19.31
C ILE A 19 15.66 -6.91 -20.63
N VAL A 20 15.08 -6.43 -21.73
CA VAL A 20 15.22 -7.05 -23.05
C VAL A 20 16.66 -6.96 -23.54
N GLY A 21 17.27 -5.78 -23.45
CA GLY A 21 18.66 -5.54 -23.85
C GLY A 21 19.65 -6.41 -23.06
N TYR A 22 19.48 -6.51 -21.75
CA TYR A 22 20.28 -7.41 -20.90
C TYR A 22 20.11 -8.88 -21.30
N GLY A 23 18.88 -9.32 -21.56
CA GLY A 23 18.60 -10.68 -22.03
C GLY A 23 19.26 -11.02 -23.37
N LEU A 24 19.25 -10.06 -24.31
CA LEU A 24 19.92 -10.20 -25.61
C LEU A 24 21.45 -10.22 -25.47
N LEU A 25 22.04 -9.35 -24.64
CA LEU A 25 23.48 -9.32 -24.36
C LEU A 25 23.98 -10.65 -23.76
N GLN A 26 23.17 -11.25 -22.90
CA GLN A 26 23.44 -12.57 -22.31
C GLN A 26 23.10 -13.75 -23.26
N LYS A 27 22.76 -13.46 -24.52
CA LYS A 27 22.38 -14.45 -25.55
C LYS A 27 21.28 -15.40 -25.09
N LYS A 28 20.37 -14.93 -24.23
CA LYS A 28 19.20 -15.71 -23.78
C LYS A 28 18.03 -15.52 -24.74
N ASN A 29 17.21 -16.56 -24.87
CA ASN A 29 15.92 -16.44 -25.55
C ASN A 29 14.94 -15.67 -24.66
N VAL A 30 14.84 -14.37 -24.91
CA VAL A 30 14.01 -13.44 -24.13
C VAL A 30 12.53 -13.81 -24.24
N TYR A 31 12.08 -14.25 -25.42
CA TYR A 31 10.69 -14.62 -25.66
C TYR A 31 10.29 -15.86 -24.84
N GLU A 32 11.09 -16.93 -24.89
CA GLU A 32 10.84 -18.14 -24.09
C GLU A 32 10.88 -17.83 -22.58
N SER A 33 11.83 -17.02 -22.14
CA SER A 33 11.92 -16.60 -20.73
C SER A 33 10.68 -15.83 -20.29
N PHE A 34 10.15 -14.96 -21.15
CA PHE A 34 8.91 -14.22 -20.92
C PHE A 34 7.70 -15.15 -20.81
N ILE A 35 7.54 -16.10 -21.74
CA ILE A 35 6.40 -17.04 -21.73
C ILE A 35 6.45 -17.95 -20.49
N SER A 36 7.64 -18.47 -20.12
CA SER A 36 7.80 -19.26 -18.89
C SER A 36 7.43 -18.43 -17.65
N GLY A 37 7.96 -17.21 -17.54
CA GLY A 37 7.65 -16.32 -16.43
C GLY A 37 6.17 -15.95 -16.35
N ALA A 38 5.52 -15.73 -17.51
CA ALA A 38 4.08 -15.47 -17.56
C ALA A 38 3.26 -16.68 -17.06
N ARG A 39 3.65 -17.90 -17.43
CA ARG A 39 3.00 -19.14 -16.96
C ARG A 39 3.16 -19.32 -15.45
N GLU A 40 4.37 -19.13 -14.91
CA GLU A 40 4.62 -19.17 -13.46
C GLU A 40 3.80 -18.10 -12.73
N GLY A 41 3.73 -16.89 -13.29
CA GLY A 41 2.89 -15.81 -12.77
C GLY A 41 1.41 -16.20 -12.68
N MET A 42 0.87 -16.86 -13.71
CA MET A 42 -0.51 -17.36 -13.71
C MET A 42 -0.78 -18.36 -12.58
N GLU A 43 0.15 -19.27 -12.31
CA GLU A 43 0.03 -20.22 -11.20
C GLU A 43 0.04 -19.51 -9.84
N ILE A 44 0.90 -18.51 -9.68
CA ILE A 44 0.93 -17.67 -8.47
C ILE A 44 -0.41 -16.96 -8.27
N VAL A 45 -0.96 -16.36 -9.33
CA VAL A 45 -2.26 -15.67 -9.28
C VAL A 45 -3.35 -16.61 -8.76
N VAL A 46 -3.48 -17.81 -9.35
CA VAL A 46 -4.48 -18.80 -8.91
C VAL A 46 -4.30 -19.16 -7.43
N ARG A 47 -3.06 -19.25 -6.95
CA ARG A 47 -2.75 -19.60 -5.56
C ARG A 47 -3.11 -18.51 -4.56
N ILE A 48 -2.90 -17.23 -4.89
CA ILE A 48 -3.16 -16.10 -3.96
C ILE A 48 -4.57 -15.51 -4.09
N LEU A 49 -5.25 -15.75 -5.22
CA LEU A 49 -6.57 -15.20 -5.54
C LEU A 49 -7.63 -15.47 -4.46
N PRO A 50 -7.75 -16.68 -3.88
CA PRO A 50 -8.75 -16.92 -2.83
C PRO A 50 -8.53 -16.05 -1.59
N THR A 51 -7.28 -15.93 -1.12
CA THR A 51 -6.93 -15.13 0.06
C THR A 51 -7.17 -13.64 -0.20
N LEU A 52 -6.76 -13.15 -1.38
CA LEU A 52 -6.99 -11.77 -1.80
C LEU A 52 -8.48 -11.46 -1.91
N THR A 53 -9.27 -12.35 -2.51
CA THR A 53 -10.72 -12.15 -2.67
C THR A 53 -11.40 -12.06 -1.31
N GLY A 54 -11.09 -12.96 -0.37
CA GLY A 54 -11.65 -12.91 0.99
C GLY A 54 -11.31 -11.60 1.71
N LEU A 55 -10.06 -11.15 1.59
CA LEU A 55 -9.60 -9.90 2.19
C LEU A 55 -10.27 -8.66 1.55
N MET A 56 -10.39 -8.62 0.21
CA MET A 56 -11.01 -7.50 -0.51
C MET A 56 -12.52 -7.44 -0.30
N VAL A 57 -13.21 -8.58 -0.29
CA VAL A 57 -14.65 -8.64 0.04
C VAL A 57 -14.88 -8.23 1.49
N GLY A 58 -14.09 -8.76 2.43
CA GLY A 58 -14.21 -8.40 3.85
C GLY A 58 -13.98 -6.91 4.10
N THR A 59 -12.96 -6.32 3.48
CA THR A 59 -12.70 -4.87 3.55
C THR A 59 -13.78 -4.04 2.85
N GLY A 60 -14.35 -4.52 1.74
CA GLY A 60 -15.49 -3.90 1.07
C GLY A 60 -16.75 -3.87 1.94
N VAL A 61 -17.08 -4.99 2.60
CA VAL A 61 -18.20 -5.08 3.55
C VAL A 61 -17.96 -4.17 4.75
N LEU A 62 -16.73 -4.12 5.28
CA LEU A 62 -16.34 -3.24 6.38
C LEU A 62 -16.53 -1.76 6.05
N ARG A 63 -16.22 -1.37 4.80
CA ARG A 63 -16.43 0.00 4.31
C ARG A 63 -17.92 0.28 4.11
N ALA A 64 -18.65 -0.63 3.47
CA ALA A 64 -20.08 -0.45 3.19
C ALA A 64 -20.97 -0.47 4.43
N SER A 65 -20.51 -1.07 5.54
CA SER A 65 -21.26 -1.13 6.79
C SER A 65 -21.30 0.19 7.57
N GLY A 66 -20.53 1.19 7.17
CA GLY A 66 -20.38 2.46 7.91
C GLY A 66 -19.58 2.32 9.20
N LEU A 67 -19.00 1.14 9.50
CA LEU A 67 -18.20 0.95 10.70
C LEU A 67 -16.95 1.83 10.69
N LEU A 68 -16.33 2.01 9.52
CA LEU A 68 -15.14 2.85 9.40
C LEU A 68 -15.44 4.32 9.65
N ASP A 69 -16.60 4.81 9.21
CA ASP A 69 -17.05 6.17 9.46
C ASP A 69 -17.35 6.37 10.95
N PHE A 70 -18.08 5.43 11.56
CA PHE A 70 -18.34 5.41 13.00
C PHE A 70 -17.05 5.41 13.83
N LEU A 71 -16.08 4.57 13.46
CA LEU A 71 -14.77 4.53 14.09
C LEU A 71 -13.99 5.84 13.85
N GLY A 72 -14.10 6.44 12.66
CA GLY A 72 -13.53 7.74 12.34
C GLY A 72 -14.04 8.83 13.27
N ASP A 73 -15.35 8.90 13.50
CA ASP A 73 -15.97 9.91 14.36
C ASP A 73 -15.56 9.74 15.84
N HIS A 74 -15.55 8.50 16.34
CA HIS A 74 -15.29 8.22 17.77
C HIS A 74 -13.80 8.17 18.12
N LEU A 75 -12.98 7.52 17.27
CA LEU A 75 -11.53 7.52 17.46
C LEU A 75 -10.90 8.84 17.03
N GLY A 76 -11.51 9.57 16.09
CA GLY A 76 -11.08 10.91 15.68
C GLY A 76 -10.95 11.86 16.86
N MET A 77 -11.93 11.88 17.76
CA MET A 77 -11.87 12.72 18.98
C MET A 77 -10.70 12.39 19.92
N LEU A 78 -10.27 11.11 19.95
CA LEU A 78 -9.11 10.68 20.74
C LEU A 78 -7.79 10.97 20.01
N LEU A 79 -7.79 10.82 18.69
CA LEU A 79 -6.63 10.91 17.84
C LEU A 79 -6.29 12.36 17.44
N GLU A 80 -7.26 13.28 17.46
CA GLU A 80 -7.03 14.73 17.36
C GLU A 80 -6.13 15.26 18.47
N ARG A 81 -6.21 14.68 19.68
CA ARG A 81 -5.30 15.01 20.80
C ARG A 81 -3.84 14.65 20.51
N VAL A 82 -3.61 13.76 19.55
CA VAL A 82 -2.29 13.32 19.08
C VAL A 82 -1.98 13.87 17.68
N GLN A 83 -2.72 14.91 17.24
CA GLN A 83 -2.54 15.59 15.95
C GLN A 83 -2.75 14.70 14.70
N VAL A 84 -3.44 13.58 14.84
CA VAL A 84 -3.85 12.74 13.70
C VAL A 84 -5.19 13.27 13.19
N PRO A 85 -5.30 13.71 11.92
CA PRO A 85 -6.57 14.12 11.35
C PRO A 85 -7.57 12.94 11.35
N GLY A 86 -8.79 13.15 11.88
CA GLY A 86 -9.84 12.11 11.93
C GLY A 86 -10.14 11.49 10.56
N ALA A 87 -10.03 12.27 9.48
CA ALA A 87 -10.19 11.82 8.09
C ALA A 87 -9.22 10.69 7.68
N LEU A 88 -8.09 10.50 8.38
CA LEU A 88 -7.12 9.45 8.10
C LEU A 88 -7.41 8.14 8.83
N VAL A 89 -8.31 8.13 9.81
CA VAL A 89 -8.61 6.93 10.62
C VAL A 89 -9.11 5.77 9.75
N PRO A 90 -10.08 5.96 8.83
CA PRO A 90 -10.52 4.89 7.92
C PRO A 90 -9.37 4.36 7.06
N LEU A 91 -8.49 5.24 6.59
CA LEU A 91 -7.33 4.89 5.77
C LEU A 91 -6.31 4.05 6.56
N ILE A 92 -5.98 4.46 7.79
CA ILE A 92 -5.05 3.72 8.68
C ILE A 92 -5.57 2.31 8.93
N ILE A 93 -6.87 2.17 9.24
CA ILE A 93 -7.49 0.87 9.51
C ILE A 93 -7.46 0.00 8.25
N LEU A 94 -7.97 0.51 7.12
CA LEU A 94 -8.03 -0.27 5.88
C LEU A 94 -6.65 -0.65 5.35
N ARG A 95 -5.65 0.24 5.49
CA ARG A 95 -4.27 -0.04 5.10
C ARG A 95 -3.69 -1.25 5.81
N MET A 96 -4.02 -1.48 7.09
CA MET A 96 -3.54 -2.68 7.79
C MET A 96 -4.02 -3.98 7.13
N PHE A 97 -5.19 -3.95 6.48
CA PHE A 97 -5.77 -5.10 5.80
C PHE A 97 -5.37 -5.18 4.33
N SER A 98 -5.48 -4.09 3.57
CA SER A 98 -5.32 -4.11 2.11
C SER A 98 -4.79 -2.79 1.56
N SER A 99 -3.69 -2.89 0.79
CA SER A 99 -3.07 -1.73 0.13
C SER A 99 -3.91 -1.21 -1.02
N SER A 100 -4.56 -2.10 -1.76
CA SER A 100 -5.43 -1.73 -2.89
C SER A 100 -6.71 -1.06 -2.41
N ALA A 101 -7.31 -1.51 -1.31
CA ALA A 101 -8.47 -0.84 -0.71
C ALA A 101 -8.08 0.54 -0.12
N ALA A 102 -6.92 0.62 0.55
CA ALA A 102 -6.38 1.88 1.05
C ALA A 102 -6.04 2.87 -0.06
N THR A 103 -5.61 2.39 -1.23
CA THR A 103 -5.37 3.24 -2.40
C THR A 103 -6.67 3.91 -2.89
N GLY A 104 -7.80 3.21 -2.86
CA GLY A 104 -9.10 3.82 -3.15
C GLY A 104 -9.41 4.99 -2.22
N LEU A 105 -9.26 4.80 -0.90
CA LEU A 105 -9.45 5.89 0.07
C LEU A 105 -8.42 7.03 -0.07
N CYS A 106 -7.18 6.70 -0.41
CA CYS A 106 -6.13 7.67 -0.70
C CYS A 106 -6.54 8.59 -1.87
N LEU A 107 -7.09 8.02 -2.94
CA LEU A 107 -7.61 8.77 -4.07
C LEU A 107 -8.83 9.63 -3.68
N ASP A 108 -9.73 9.10 -2.84
CA ASP A 108 -10.87 9.88 -2.31
C ASP A 108 -10.38 11.10 -1.51
N ILE A 109 -9.34 10.93 -0.67
CA ILE A 109 -8.69 12.02 0.07
C ILE A 109 -8.05 13.03 -0.88
N PHE A 110 -7.37 12.57 -1.93
CA PHE A 110 -6.76 13.46 -2.92
C PHE A 110 -7.80 14.24 -3.72
N GLN A 111 -8.95 13.65 -4.04
CA GLN A 111 -10.05 14.34 -4.68
C GLN A 111 -10.68 15.39 -3.76
N GLN A 112 -10.82 15.08 -2.48
CA GLN A 112 -11.48 15.96 -1.51
C GLN A 112 -10.60 17.12 -1.03
N TYR A 113 -9.32 16.85 -0.73
CA TYR A 113 -8.41 17.82 -0.10
C TYR A 113 -7.28 18.28 -1.03
N GLY A 114 -7.02 17.57 -2.13
CA GLY A 114 -5.85 17.78 -2.97
C GLY A 114 -4.62 17.04 -2.45
N PRO A 115 -3.76 16.51 -3.34
CA PRO A 115 -2.55 15.77 -2.94
C PRO A 115 -1.51 16.64 -2.22
N ASP A 116 -1.45 17.94 -2.53
CA ASP A 116 -0.50 18.89 -1.94
C ASP A 116 -0.99 19.49 -0.61
N SER A 117 -2.21 19.15 -0.16
CA SER A 117 -2.70 19.55 1.16
C SER A 117 -1.96 18.85 2.29
N GLN A 118 -2.05 19.37 3.52
CA GLN A 118 -1.45 18.69 4.68
C GLN A 118 -1.96 17.24 4.82
N ILE A 119 -3.27 17.02 4.68
CA ILE A 119 -3.88 15.67 4.75
C ILE A 119 -3.43 14.81 3.55
N GLY A 120 -3.31 15.40 2.36
CA GLY A 120 -2.79 14.74 1.16
C GLY A 120 -1.33 14.32 1.29
N MET A 121 -0.47 15.16 1.86
CA MET A 121 0.93 14.84 2.10
C MET A 121 1.10 13.79 3.21
N ILE A 122 0.35 13.87 4.31
CA ILE A 122 0.37 12.80 5.34
C ILE A 122 -0.05 11.47 4.71
N THR A 123 -1.13 11.48 3.94
CA THR A 123 -1.62 10.31 3.20
C THR A 123 -0.55 9.76 2.26
N SER A 124 0.13 10.63 1.50
CA SER A 124 1.18 10.22 0.55
C SER A 124 2.37 9.56 1.23
N ILE A 125 2.88 10.16 2.32
CA ILE A 125 4.02 9.62 3.07
C ILE A 125 3.61 8.30 3.73
N MET A 126 2.47 8.30 4.43
CA MET A 126 1.94 7.10 5.09
C MET A 126 1.74 5.97 4.09
N MET A 127 1.29 6.27 2.87
CA MET A 127 1.08 5.26 1.84
C MET A 127 2.38 4.58 1.39
N GLY A 128 3.53 5.25 1.53
CA GLY A 128 4.85 4.76 1.12
C GLY A 128 5.73 4.13 2.22
N CYS A 129 5.37 4.22 3.51
CA CYS A 129 6.29 3.83 4.60
C CYS A 129 6.35 2.33 4.93
N THR A 130 5.20 1.67 5.02
CA THR A 130 5.11 0.28 5.55
C THR A 130 4.29 -0.64 4.66
N GLU A 131 4.56 -1.93 4.71
CA GLU A 131 3.68 -2.92 4.07
C GLU A 131 2.42 -3.20 4.88
N THR A 132 1.47 -3.87 4.24
CA THR A 132 0.14 -4.14 4.82
C THR A 132 0.19 -5.37 5.73
N ILE A 133 -0.14 -5.17 7.02
CA ILE A 133 0.13 -6.13 8.11
C ILE A 133 -0.55 -7.47 7.85
N PHE A 134 -1.87 -7.48 7.75
CA PHE A 134 -2.63 -8.73 7.63
C PHE A 134 -2.41 -9.39 6.28
N TYR A 135 -2.28 -8.60 5.21
CA TYR A 135 -1.96 -9.14 3.89
C TYR A 135 -0.58 -9.84 3.87
N THR A 136 0.45 -9.21 4.44
CA THR A 136 1.79 -9.81 4.56
C THR A 136 1.74 -11.09 5.40
N MET A 137 1.04 -11.07 6.53
CA MET A 137 0.91 -12.24 7.40
C MET A 137 0.08 -13.36 6.77
N SER A 138 -0.92 -13.06 5.95
CA SER A 138 -1.77 -14.07 5.32
C SER A 138 -1.18 -14.63 4.03
N VAL A 139 -0.59 -13.79 3.17
CA VAL A 139 -0.13 -14.18 1.84
C VAL A 139 1.37 -14.44 1.80
N TYR A 140 2.18 -13.54 2.37
CA TYR A 140 3.64 -13.67 2.26
C TYR A 140 4.14 -14.78 3.17
N PHE A 141 3.64 -14.85 4.40
CA PHE A 141 4.04 -15.91 5.34
C PHE A 141 3.55 -17.28 4.90
N MET A 142 2.38 -17.38 4.26
CA MET A 142 1.91 -18.63 3.66
C MET A 142 2.85 -19.08 2.53
N THR A 143 3.26 -18.15 1.66
CA THR A 143 4.15 -18.46 0.54
C THR A 143 5.56 -18.83 1.03
N ALA A 144 6.08 -18.09 2.01
CA ALA A 144 7.37 -18.32 2.64
C ALA A 144 7.36 -19.43 3.74
N LYS A 145 6.20 -20.06 3.99
CA LYS A 145 5.99 -21.10 5.01
C LYS A 145 6.44 -20.69 6.42
N VAL A 146 6.28 -19.42 6.79
CA VAL A 146 6.62 -18.88 8.11
C VAL A 146 5.57 -19.33 9.13
N LYS A 147 6.02 -20.04 10.19
CA LYS A 147 5.14 -20.56 11.26
C LYS A 147 5.19 -19.75 12.56
N ASN A 148 6.29 -19.01 12.79
CA ASN A 148 6.50 -18.25 14.02
C ASN A 148 6.06 -16.79 13.85
N THR A 149 4.84 -16.46 14.24
CA THR A 149 4.24 -15.12 14.05
C THR A 149 4.13 -14.29 15.35
N ARG A 150 4.58 -14.85 16.48
CA ARG A 150 4.39 -14.30 17.83
C ARG A 150 4.77 -12.82 17.98
N TYR A 151 5.87 -12.39 17.38
CA TYR A 151 6.37 -11.02 17.48
C TYR A 151 6.04 -10.16 16.25
N THR A 152 5.53 -10.78 15.18
CA THR A 152 5.26 -10.08 13.92
C THR A 152 4.17 -9.04 14.08
N LEU A 153 3.02 -9.42 14.65
CA LEU A 153 1.90 -8.49 14.77
C LEU A 153 2.23 -7.29 15.68
N PRO A 154 2.77 -7.47 16.91
CA PRO A 154 3.18 -6.34 17.75
C PRO A 154 4.24 -5.46 17.09
N GLY A 155 5.23 -6.06 16.43
CA GLY A 155 6.29 -5.31 15.74
C GLY A 155 5.76 -4.51 14.54
N ALA A 156 4.86 -5.10 13.75
CA ALA A 156 4.24 -4.45 12.60
C ALA A 156 3.31 -3.31 13.01
N LEU A 157 2.57 -3.47 14.11
CA LEU A 157 1.75 -2.40 14.70
C LEU A 157 2.62 -1.25 15.21
N ALA A 158 3.71 -1.55 15.91
CA ALA A 158 4.66 -0.54 16.38
C ALA A 158 5.31 0.23 15.22
N ALA A 159 5.74 -0.49 14.17
CA ALA A 159 6.30 0.13 12.96
C ALA A 159 5.26 1.00 12.24
N THR A 160 4.01 0.55 12.16
CA THR A 160 2.91 1.32 11.55
C THR A 160 2.64 2.59 12.34
N PHE A 161 2.60 2.51 13.68
CA PHE A 161 2.42 3.69 14.52
C PHE A 161 3.57 4.69 14.37
N ALA A 162 4.82 4.21 14.36
CA ALA A 162 5.99 5.05 14.10
C ALA A 162 5.93 5.71 12.71
N GLY A 163 5.49 4.97 11.68
CA GLY A 163 5.29 5.49 10.33
C GLY A 163 4.22 6.58 10.27
N ILE A 164 3.09 6.42 10.97
CA ILE A 164 2.04 7.44 11.07
C ILE A 164 2.58 8.70 11.76
N ALA A 165 3.25 8.55 12.90
CA ALA A 165 3.82 9.67 13.64
C ALA A 165 4.87 10.44 12.79
N ALA A 166 5.75 9.72 12.10
CA ALA A 166 6.72 10.32 11.19
C ALA A 166 6.04 11.04 10.01
N SER A 167 4.98 10.46 9.45
CA SER A 167 4.22 11.07 8.35
C SER A 167 3.60 12.41 8.76
N ILE A 168 3.00 12.45 9.95
CA ILE A 168 2.41 13.68 10.51
C ILE A 168 3.48 14.74 10.76
N PHE A 169 4.59 14.35 11.39
CA PHE A 169 5.69 15.26 11.69
C PHE A 169 6.30 15.87 10.42
N LEU A 170 6.62 15.03 9.42
CA LEU A 170 7.22 15.47 8.17
C LEU A 170 6.26 16.33 7.36
N ALA A 171 5.02 15.89 7.16
CA ALA A 171 4.03 16.68 6.44
C ALA A 171 3.73 18.02 7.13
N GLY A 172 3.69 18.05 8.46
CA GLY A 172 3.56 19.28 9.24
C GLY A 172 4.73 20.24 9.03
N LYS A 173 5.96 19.73 8.92
CA LYS A 173 7.15 20.53 8.59
C LYS A 173 7.19 21.03 7.15
N MET A 174 6.53 20.33 6.24
CA MET A 174 6.48 20.70 4.82
C MET A 174 5.34 21.69 4.50
N THR A 175 4.31 21.77 5.36
CA THR A 175 3.14 22.65 5.19
C THR A 175 3.16 23.91 6.05
N GLY A 176 3.96 23.94 7.13
CA GLY A 176 4.18 25.12 7.98
C GLY A 176 5.41 25.92 7.56
#